data_AF-A0A349Z1R5-F1
#
_entry.id   AF-A0A349Z1R5-F1
#
_cell.length_a   1.000
_cell.length_b   1.000
_cell.length_c   1.000
_cell.angle_alpha   90.00
_cell.angle_beta   90.00
_cell.angle_gamma   90.00
#
_symmetry.space_group_name_H-M   'P 1'
#
loop_
_entity.id
_entity.type
_entity.pdbx_description
1 polymer ?
#
loop_
_entity_poly.entity_id
_entity_poly.type
_entity_poly.pdbx_seq_one_letter_code
_entity_poly.pdbx_strand_id
1 'polypeptide(L)'
;MKKQLLWLLLPVLLAPLQALSAERIVTLSPHLTEWVYSLSAQDRLVGVSAFSDYPAQAAELPVIADYQGVDFTALMALEPDLVLAWGGGNKPQDIARLKRLGLE
;
A
#
# COMPACT_ATOMS: atom_id res chain seq x y z
N MET A 1 -45.84 -38.01 -1.64
CA MET A 1 -45.75 -37.01 -0.55
C MET A 1 -44.65 -37.45 0.42
N LYS A 2 -43.87 -36.49 0.97
CA LYS A 2 -42.74 -36.65 1.91
C LYS A 2 -41.34 -36.88 1.28
N LYS A 3 -40.82 -35.87 0.58
CA LYS A 3 -39.37 -35.61 0.47
C LYS A 3 -39.00 -34.58 1.56
N GLN A 4 -38.90 -35.02 2.80
CA GLN A 4 -38.61 -34.20 3.97
C GLN A 4 -37.77 -35.06 4.93
N LEU A 5 -36.46 -35.01 4.76
CA LEU A 5 -35.36 -35.47 5.63
C LEU A 5 -34.17 -35.54 4.66
N LEU A 6 -33.09 -34.79 4.77
CA LEU A 6 -32.29 -34.59 5.96
C LEU A 6 -31.30 -33.47 5.62
N TRP A 7 -31.68 -32.20 5.82
CA TRP A 7 -30.78 -31.06 5.74
C TRP A 7 -29.94 -31.00 7.02
N LEU A 8 -29.06 -31.99 7.21
CA LEU A 8 -28.06 -31.94 8.27
C LEU A 8 -26.80 -31.28 7.71
N LEU A 9 -26.59 -30.04 8.17
CA LEU A 9 -25.31 -29.52 8.70
C LEU A 9 -24.12 -29.75 7.76
N LEU A 10 -23.60 -28.74 7.05
CA LEU A 10 -22.71 -27.72 7.63
C LEU A 10 -22.34 -26.72 6.50
N PRO A 11 -22.37 -25.39 6.74
CA PRO A 11 -21.21 -24.62 6.31
C PRO A 11 -20.66 -23.87 7.52
N VAL A 12 -20.02 -24.63 8.42
CA VAL A 12 -19.07 -24.07 9.37
C VAL A 12 -17.77 -23.98 8.60
N LEU A 13 -17.59 -22.82 7.97
CA LEU A 13 -16.34 -22.06 7.87
C LEU A 13 -16.55 -20.91 6.88
N LEU A 14 -17.53 -20.05 7.19
CA LEU A 14 -17.40 -18.64 6.83
C LEU A 14 -16.72 -17.95 8.00
N ALA A 15 -15.46 -18.30 8.26
CA ALA A 15 -14.62 -17.34 8.96
C ALA A 15 -14.60 -16.11 8.04
N PRO A 16 -14.94 -14.90 8.52
CA PRO A 16 -14.58 -13.72 7.77
C PRO A 16 -13.06 -13.85 7.57
N LEU A 17 -12.62 -13.93 6.31
CA LEU A 17 -11.26 -13.56 5.95
C LEU A 17 -11.06 -12.24 6.66
N GLN A 18 -10.20 -12.22 7.68
CA GLN A 18 -9.82 -10.99 8.33
C GLN A 18 -9.48 -10.05 7.18
N ALA A 19 -10.20 -8.94 7.04
CA ALA A 19 -9.71 -7.82 6.29
C ALA A 19 -8.44 -7.42 7.05
N LEU A 20 -7.33 -8.05 6.67
CA LEU A 20 -6.00 -7.71 7.13
C LEU A 20 -5.90 -6.20 6.99
N SER A 21 -5.53 -5.57 8.11
CA SER A 21 -5.26 -4.14 8.31
C SER A 21 -5.27 -3.31 7.02
N ALA A 22 -6.03 -2.22 7.00
CA ALA A 22 -5.98 -1.28 5.88
C ALA A 22 -4.52 -0.85 5.65
N GLU A 23 -3.89 -1.44 4.63
CA GLU A 23 -2.49 -1.16 4.32
C GLU A 23 -2.36 0.34 4.02
N ARG A 24 -1.43 1.01 4.68
CA ARG A 24 -1.06 2.41 4.47
C ARG A 24 0.19 2.45 3.61
N ILE A 25 -0.03 2.63 2.32
CA ILE A 25 0.98 2.52 1.27
C ILE A 25 1.63 3.88 1.02
N VAL A 26 2.94 3.89 0.88
CA VAL A 26 3.71 5.02 0.35
C VAL A 26 4.48 4.56 -0.89
N THR A 27 4.50 5.37 -1.95
CA THR A 27 5.26 5.08 -3.18
C THR A 27 6.45 6.03 -3.33
N LEU A 28 7.61 5.49 -3.70
CA LEU A 28 8.85 6.27 -3.83
C LEU A 28 9.22 6.59 -5.29
N SER A 29 8.30 6.40 -6.24
CA SER A 29 8.47 6.87 -7.61
C SER A 29 7.11 7.08 -8.32
N PRO A 30 7.08 7.90 -9.40
CA PRO A 30 5.86 8.14 -10.16
C PRO A 30 5.21 6.85 -10.69
N HIS A 31 5.98 5.99 -11.35
CA HIS A 31 5.42 4.75 -11.93
C HIS A 31 4.83 3.79 -10.87
N LEU A 32 5.39 3.75 -9.65
CA LEU A 32 4.81 2.95 -8.56
C LEU A 32 3.47 3.53 -8.09
N THR A 33 3.33 4.85 -8.13
CA THR A 33 2.05 5.52 -7.87
C THR A 33 1.02 5.09 -8.90
N GLU A 34 1.37 5.17 -10.18
CA GLU A 34 0.49 4.73 -11.28
C GLU A 34 0.08 3.25 -11.16
N TRP A 35 0.99 2.38 -10.69
CA TRP A 35 0.68 0.98 -10.44
C TRP A 35 -0.35 0.79 -9.33
N VAL A 36 -0.22 1.52 -8.21
CA VAL A 36 -1.20 1.45 -7.10
C VAL A 36 -2.59 1.87 -7.59
N TYR A 37 -2.70 2.93 -8.38
CA TYR A 37 -3.97 3.32 -9.00
C TYR A 37 -4.49 2.28 -10.00
N SER A 38 -3.62 1.73 -10.84
CA SER A 38 -3.98 0.70 -11.82
C SER A 38 -4.52 -0.58 -11.17
N LEU A 39 -4.05 -0.87 -9.95
CA LEU A 39 -4.51 -2.00 -9.12
C LEU A 39 -5.76 -1.68 -8.30
N SER A 40 -6.37 -0.50 -8.48
CA SER A 40 -7.53 -0.03 -7.70
C SER A 40 -7.25 0.01 -6.18
N ALA A 41 -6.00 0.29 -5.80
CA ALA A 41 -5.53 0.32 -4.41
C ALA A 41 -5.27 1.75 -3.90
N GLN A 42 -5.71 2.79 -4.62
CA GLN A 42 -5.47 4.19 -4.25
C GLN A 42 -6.04 4.59 -2.87
N ASP A 43 -7.09 3.93 -2.38
CA ASP A 43 -7.69 4.22 -1.06
C ASP A 43 -6.72 3.90 0.10
N ARG A 44 -5.65 3.17 -0.19
CA ARG A 44 -4.57 2.79 0.73
C ARG A 44 -3.35 3.71 0.61
N LEU A 45 -3.28 4.54 -0.42
CA LEU A 45 -2.11 5.36 -0.72
C LEU A 45 -2.14 6.64 0.12
N VAL A 46 -1.14 6.82 0.98
CA VAL A 46 -1.09 7.92 1.96
C VAL A 46 0.03 8.92 1.70
N GLY A 47 0.96 8.61 0.80
CA GLY A 47 2.05 9.50 0.41
C GLY A 47 2.75 9.03 -0.86
N VAL A 48 3.35 9.96 -1.58
CA VAL A 48 3.94 9.76 -2.91
C VAL A 48 5.31 10.42 -3.03
N SER A 49 6.03 10.12 -4.10
CA SER A 49 7.22 10.86 -4.50
C SER A 49 6.87 12.11 -5.31
N ALA A 50 7.82 13.03 -5.43
CA ALA A 50 7.76 14.13 -6.38
C ALA A 50 7.48 13.61 -7.79
N PHE A 51 6.71 14.39 -8.57
CA PHE A 51 6.26 14.06 -9.93
C PHE A 51 5.28 12.89 -10.04
N SER A 52 4.72 12.41 -8.92
CA SER A 52 3.56 11.50 -8.93
C SER A 52 2.26 12.27 -9.21
N ASP A 53 2.09 12.72 -10.45
CA ASP A 53 0.99 13.60 -10.88
C ASP A 53 -0.08 12.90 -11.73
N TYR A 54 0.06 11.59 -11.93
CA TYR A 54 -0.91 10.75 -12.65
C TYR A 54 -1.40 9.56 -11.81
N PRO A 55 -2.72 9.30 -11.81
CA PRO A 55 -3.79 10.20 -12.27
C PRO A 55 -3.85 11.48 -11.41
N ALA A 56 -4.59 12.50 -11.85
CA ALA A 56 -4.54 13.83 -11.24
C ALA A 56 -4.76 13.87 -9.72
N GLN A 57 -5.54 12.91 -9.18
CA GLN A 57 -5.78 12.77 -7.75
C GLN A 57 -4.51 12.43 -6.96
N ALA A 58 -3.51 11.80 -7.57
CA ALA A 58 -2.24 11.47 -6.93
C ALA A 58 -1.48 12.73 -6.49
N ALA A 59 -1.64 13.84 -7.22
CA ALA A 59 -1.02 15.12 -6.91
C ALA A 59 -1.58 15.78 -5.63
N GLU A 60 -2.70 15.28 -5.09
CA GLU A 60 -3.29 15.76 -3.84
C GLU A 60 -2.62 15.13 -2.60
N LEU A 61 -1.85 14.06 -2.79
CA LEU A 61 -1.21 13.33 -1.69
C LEU A 61 0.08 14.02 -1.22
N PRO A 62 0.45 13.83 0.07
CA PRO A 62 1.72 14.33 0.60
C PRO A 62 2.91 13.79 -0.19
N VAL A 63 3.80 14.70 -0.61
CA VAL A 63 5.08 14.34 -1.23
C VAL A 63 6.11 14.10 -0.13
N ILE A 64 6.67 12.90 -0.05
CA ILE A 64 7.60 12.47 1.00
C ILE A 64 8.98 12.05 0.50
N ALA A 65 9.21 12.10 -0.81
CA ALA A 65 10.48 11.72 -1.42
C ALA A 65 10.65 12.44 -2.75
N ASP A 66 11.90 12.64 -3.14
CA ASP A 66 12.27 13.13 -4.47
C ASP A 66 13.60 12.50 -4.91
N TYR A 67 14.26 13.08 -5.90
CA TYR A 67 15.57 12.61 -6.38
C TYR A 67 16.68 12.72 -5.32
N GLN A 68 16.50 13.55 -4.29
CA GLN A 68 17.41 13.69 -3.15
C GLN A 68 17.17 12.62 -2.09
N GLY A 69 16.13 11.80 -2.19
CA GLY A 69 15.86 10.69 -1.27
C GLY A 69 14.57 10.87 -0.49
N VAL A 70 14.43 10.08 0.57
CA VAL A 70 13.21 10.02 1.39
C VAL A 70 13.28 11.00 2.57
N ASP A 71 12.24 11.81 2.78
CA ASP A 71 12.00 12.51 4.03
C ASP A 71 11.44 11.52 5.06
N PHE A 72 12.33 10.94 5.87
CA PHE A 72 11.94 9.96 6.89
C PHE A 72 11.11 10.55 8.02
N THR A 73 11.17 11.85 8.26
CA THR A 73 10.32 12.48 9.28
C THR A 73 8.90 12.57 8.77
N ALA A 74 8.71 13.05 7.54
CA ALA A 74 7.40 13.07 6.89
C ALA A 74 6.84 11.66 6.68
N LEU A 75 7.67 10.71 6.23
CA LEU A 75 7.29 9.31 6.06
C LEU A 75 6.73 8.72 7.35
N MET A 76 7.44 8.85 8.48
CA MET A 76 6.99 8.27 9.74
C MET A 76 5.72 8.92 10.28
N ALA A 77 5.50 10.22 10.01
CA ALA A 77 4.28 10.91 10.39
C ALA A 77 3.03 10.39 9.66
N LEU A 78 3.20 9.73 8.51
CA LEU A 78 2.12 9.07 7.79
C LEU A 78 1.79 7.67 8.33
N GLU A 79 2.56 7.14 9.29
CA GLU A 79 2.36 5.79 9.85
C GLU A 79 2.13 4.72 8.77
N PRO A 80 3.00 4.59 7.74
CA PRO A 80 2.85 3.58 6.71
C PRO A 80 3.15 2.19 7.27
N ASP A 81 2.55 1.17 6.65
CA ASP A 81 2.90 -0.24 6.88
C ASP A 81 3.53 -0.90 5.65
N LEU A 82 3.52 -0.23 4.48
CA LEU A 82 4.18 -0.65 3.25
C LEU A 82 4.78 0.54 2.51
N VAL A 83 6.07 0.46 2.16
CA VAL A 83 6.71 1.42 1.25
C VAL A 83 7.18 0.71 -0.01
N LEU A 84 6.65 1.15 -1.16
CA LEU A 84 7.04 0.65 -2.47
C LEU A 84 8.24 1.45 -2.97
N ALA A 85 9.41 0.79 -3.00
CA ALA A 85 10.66 1.37 -3.48
C ALA A 85 11.03 0.87 -4.88
N TRP A 86 11.57 1.77 -5.71
CA TRP A 86 12.21 1.45 -6.98
C TRP A 86 13.69 1.15 -6.78
N GLY A 87 14.05 -0.14 -6.73
CA GLY A 87 15.41 -0.58 -6.45
C GLY A 87 16.51 -0.02 -7.37
N GLY A 88 16.17 0.35 -8.62
CA GLY A 88 17.11 0.92 -9.58
C GLY A 88 17.22 2.46 -9.56
N GLY A 89 16.29 3.15 -8.89
CA GLY A 89 16.25 4.63 -8.93
C GLY A 89 16.18 5.31 -7.57
N ASN A 90 15.69 4.64 -6.52
CA ASN A 90 15.81 5.15 -5.16
C ASN A 90 17.19 4.86 -4.58
N LYS A 91 17.61 5.69 -3.62
CA LYS A 91 18.94 5.57 -3.00
C LYS A 91 19.06 4.23 -2.27
N PRO A 92 20.12 3.43 -2.49
CA PRO A 92 20.33 2.18 -1.78
C PRO A 92 20.36 2.33 -0.25
N GLN A 93 20.82 3.49 0.24
CA GLN A 93 20.87 3.81 1.67
C GLN A 93 19.47 3.98 2.28
N ASP A 94 18.53 4.56 1.53
CA ASP A 94 17.15 4.76 1.98
C ASP A 94 16.40 3.44 1.99
N ILE A 95 16.53 2.64 0.92
CA ILE A 95 16.04 1.24 0.84
C ILE A 95 16.54 0.42 2.03
N ALA A 96 17.86 0.45 2.29
CA ALA A 96 18.43 -0.27 3.42
C ALA A 96 17.87 0.21 4.78
N ARG A 97 17.50 1.49 4.90
CA ARG A 97 16.88 2.04 6.11
C ARG A 97 15.42 1.59 6.24
N LEU A 98 14.64 1.59 5.16
CA LEU A 98 13.26 1.09 5.14
C LEU A 98 13.20 -0.38 5.58
N LYS A 99 14.09 -1.23 5.06
CA LYS A 99 14.22 -2.64 5.49
C LYS A 99 14.51 -2.80 6.98
N ARG A 100 15.38 -1.96 7.54
CA ARG A 100 15.66 -1.97 9.00
C ARG A 100 14.46 -1.53 9.83
N LEU A 101 13.56 -0.72 9.27
CA LEU A 101 12.32 -0.30 9.89
C LEU A 101 11.17 -1.30 9.68
N GLY A 102 11.37 -2.32 8.84
CA GLY A 102 10.33 -3.29 8.47
C GLY A 102 9.27 -2.72 7.51
N LEU A 103 9.65 -1.72 6.70
CA LEU A 103 8.73 -0.94 5.85
C LEU A 103 8.92 -1.18 4.35
N GLU A 104 9.46 -2.32 3.90
CA GLU A 104 9.67 -2.64 2.47
C GLU A 104 9.51 -4.12 2.18
#